data_AF-A0A0F9TFF7-F1
#
_entry.id   AF-A0A0F9TFF7-F1
#
_cell.length_a   1.000
_cell.length_b   1.000
_cell.length_c   1.000
_cell.angle_alpha   90.00
_cell.angle_beta   90.00
_cell.angle_gamma   90.00
#
_symmetry.space_group_name_H-M   'P 1'
#
loop_
_entity.id
_entity.type
_entity.pdbx_description
1 polymer ?
#
loop_
_entity_poly.entity_id
_entity_poly.type
_entity_poly.pdbx_seq_one_letter_code
_entity_poly.pdbx_strand_id
1 'polypeptide(L)'
;MKKIFYFLFFCILLSCSKDETKTRQIELGYPETEINLIFSTAGSTAPVILNWDGEPGTYSISSSTGILQENVIAFDTITGHFSWGKDFPIGIYDFSITAQSGVTTTTVEITLTNTFIEGFFSGGFQKVSDPDEIILTVFNDYGLQLNENGSVSMERYSNPALIVSGNWSITDEGTLSIDFITNLSGGEITYMRGSLSFDSEDKEPLFRGLYGTSLNENQEIENLTGIFYFIWD
;
A
#
# COMPACT_ATOMS: atom_id res chain seq x y z
N MET A 1 90.45 11.22 18.76
CA MET A 1 89.46 11.30 17.67
C MET A 1 88.39 10.23 17.87
N LYS A 2 87.15 10.53 17.50
CA LYS A 2 85.97 9.65 17.53
C LYS A 2 85.37 9.38 18.91
N LYS A 3 84.18 9.96 19.14
CA LYS A 3 83.03 9.46 19.91
C LYS A 3 82.24 10.69 20.36
N ILE A 4 81.20 11.06 19.60
CA ILE A 4 80.07 11.95 19.90
C ILE A 4 79.47 12.29 18.54
N PHE A 5 78.66 11.39 17.96
CA PHE A 5 77.81 11.73 16.79
C PHE A 5 76.66 10.73 16.52
N TYR A 6 76.32 9.83 17.45
CA TYR A 6 75.32 8.77 17.20
C TYR A 6 74.04 8.86 18.03
N PHE A 7 73.85 9.92 18.82
CA PHE A 7 72.69 10.01 19.72
C PHE A 7 71.55 10.92 19.22
N LEU A 8 71.73 11.66 18.12
CA LEU A 8 70.71 12.60 17.63
C LEU A 8 69.83 12.04 16.48
N PHE A 9 70.07 10.81 16.02
CA PHE A 9 69.34 10.23 14.88
C PHE A 9 68.27 9.19 15.29
N PHE A 10 68.05 9.00 16.60
CA PHE A 10 67.10 8.00 17.11
C PHE A 10 65.76 8.58 17.58
N CYS A 11 65.58 9.91 17.55
CA CYS A 11 64.36 10.55 18.06
C CYS A 11 63.30 10.90 16.99
N ILE A 12 63.53 10.60 15.71
CA ILE A 12 62.61 11.01 14.62
C ILE A 12 61.69 9.86 14.15
N LEU A 13 61.81 8.65 14.72
CA LEU A 13 61.06 7.47 14.25
C LEU A 13 59.84 7.08 15.11
N LEU A 14 59.45 7.89 16.09
CA LEU A 14 58.33 7.59 16.99
C LEU A 14 57.12 8.53 16.85
N SER A 15 57.07 9.38 15.83
CA SER A 15 55.84 10.13 15.50
C SER A 15 54.96 9.29 14.58
N CYS A 16 54.61 8.07 15.01
CA CYS A 16 53.46 7.38 14.45
C CYS A 16 52.23 8.01 15.13
N SER A 17 51.69 9.10 14.54
CA SER A 17 50.37 9.56 14.98
C SER A 17 49.44 8.40 14.75
N LYS A 18 48.88 7.87 15.84
CA LYS A 18 47.62 7.13 15.74
C LYS A 18 46.62 8.18 15.28
N ASP A 19 46.51 8.35 13.97
CA ASP A 19 45.37 8.99 13.38
C ASP A 19 44.20 8.11 13.81
N GLU A 20 43.49 8.54 14.85
CA GLU A 20 42.22 7.95 15.22
C GLU A 20 41.31 8.18 14.02
N THR A 21 41.23 7.17 13.16
CA THR A 21 40.33 7.14 12.02
C THR A 21 38.93 7.19 12.61
N LYS A 22 38.37 8.39 12.75
CA LYS A 22 36.96 8.56 13.09
C LYS A 22 36.17 7.75 12.08
N THR A 23 35.53 6.70 12.56
CA THR A 23 34.69 5.87 11.72
C THR A 23 33.54 6.76 11.28
N ARG A 24 33.47 7.05 9.98
CA ARG A 24 32.40 7.86 9.44
C ARG A 24 31.08 7.13 9.62
N GLN A 25 30.11 7.77 10.27
CA GLN A 25 28.78 7.19 10.50
C GLN A 25 27.73 8.08 9.84
N ILE A 26 27.01 7.51 8.88
CA ILE A 26 25.85 8.18 8.28
C ILE A 26 24.67 8.01 9.22
N GLU A 27 23.96 9.10 9.50
CA GLU A 27 22.69 9.06 10.23
C GLU A 27 21.55 9.33 9.25
N LEU A 28 20.53 8.47 9.29
CA LEU A 28 19.29 8.58 8.52
C LEU A 28 18.13 8.36 9.47
N GLY A 29 17.13 9.24 9.43
CA GLY A 29 15.92 9.08 10.22
C GLY A 29 14.71 9.71 9.54
N TYR A 30 13.58 9.02 9.60
CA TYR A 30 12.26 9.49 9.18
C TYR A 30 11.43 9.86 10.42
N PRO A 31 10.42 10.74 10.28
CA PRO A 31 9.58 11.14 11.41
C PRO A 31 8.77 9.97 11.97
N GLU A 32 8.34 9.07 11.10
CA GLU A 32 7.56 7.86 11.42
C GLU A 32 8.10 6.70 10.57
N THR A 33 8.21 5.52 11.19
CA THR A 33 8.58 4.26 10.53
C THR A 33 7.38 3.33 10.35
N GLU A 34 6.26 3.62 11.01
CA GLU A 34 4.98 2.92 10.84
C GLU A 34 3.95 3.97 10.45
N ILE A 35 3.53 3.97 9.19
CA ILE A 35 2.63 4.99 8.64
C ILE A 35 1.32 4.31 8.27
N ASN A 36 0.23 4.73 8.94
CA ASN A 36 -1.11 4.26 8.66
C ASN A 36 -1.77 5.17 7.61
N LEU A 37 -2.23 4.59 6.53
CA LEU A 37 -2.87 5.26 5.41
C LEU A 37 -4.34 4.86 5.34
N ILE A 38 -5.15 5.79 4.84
CA ILE A 38 -6.52 5.53 4.44
C ILE A 38 -6.52 5.40 2.92
N PHE A 39 -7.16 4.35 2.41
CA PHE A 39 -7.26 4.08 0.99
C PHE A 39 -7.77 5.31 0.21
N SER A 40 -7.27 5.51 -1.01
CA SER A 40 -7.54 6.71 -1.83
C SER A 40 -6.96 8.03 -1.29
N THR A 41 -6.01 7.97 -0.34
CA THR A 41 -5.29 9.15 0.17
C THR A 41 -3.85 9.17 -0.31
N ALA A 42 -3.49 10.20 -1.08
CA ALA A 42 -2.10 10.47 -1.44
C ALA A 42 -1.34 11.11 -0.27
N GLY A 43 -0.03 10.90 -0.21
CA GLY A 43 0.79 11.48 0.84
C GLY A 43 2.29 11.31 0.58
N SER A 44 3.09 11.79 1.53
CA SER A 44 4.54 11.69 1.43
C SER A 44 5.22 11.83 2.80
N THR A 45 6.45 11.37 2.89
CA THR A 45 7.35 11.56 4.03
C THR A 45 8.77 11.85 3.52
N ALA A 46 9.56 12.52 4.35
CA ALA A 46 10.94 12.87 4.03
C ALA A 46 11.85 12.59 5.23
N PRO A 47 13.15 12.34 5.02
CA PRO A 47 14.11 12.27 6.12
C PRO A 47 14.11 13.56 6.94
N VAL A 48 14.07 13.43 8.27
CA VAL A 48 14.24 14.54 9.23
C VAL A 48 15.68 14.64 9.74
N ILE A 49 16.39 13.52 9.78
CA ILE A 49 17.78 13.43 10.19
C ILE A 49 18.56 12.90 8.99
N LEU A 50 19.52 13.70 8.55
CA LEU A 50 20.50 13.32 7.56
C LEU A 50 21.86 13.91 7.93
N ASN A 51 22.78 13.05 8.34
CA ASN A 51 24.17 13.42 8.51
C ASN A 51 25.03 12.56 7.59
N TRP A 52 25.52 13.17 6.50
CA TRP A 52 26.39 12.52 5.53
C TRP A 52 27.84 12.35 5.99
N ASP A 53 28.21 12.93 7.12
CA ASP A 53 29.58 12.98 7.64
C ASP A 53 30.63 13.50 6.62
N GLY A 54 30.24 14.56 5.91
CA GLY A 54 31.14 15.40 5.10
C GLY A 54 31.08 15.22 3.59
N GLU A 55 30.49 14.13 3.07
CA GLU A 55 30.36 13.90 1.62
C GLU A 55 28.92 13.57 1.22
N PRO A 56 28.28 14.34 0.32
CA PRO A 56 26.93 14.04 -0.16
C PRO A 56 26.85 12.63 -0.72
N GLY A 57 25.78 11.92 -0.38
CA GLY A 57 25.52 10.57 -0.86
C GLY A 57 24.29 10.47 -1.74
N THR A 58 23.82 9.24 -1.92
CA THR A 58 22.61 8.90 -2.66
C THR A 58 21.67 8.07 -1.81
N TYR A 59 20.38 8.11 -2.16
CA TYR A 59 19.38 7.25 -1.57
C TYR A 59 18.95 6.13 -2.53
N SER A 60 18.57 5.00 -1.95
CA SER A 60 17.87 3.92 -2.65
C SER A 60 16.73 3.38 -1.79
N ILE A 61 15.75 2.78 -2.45
CA ILE A 61 14.61 2.12 -1.82
C ILE A 61 14.46 0.71 -2.37
N SER A 62 14.12 -0.24 -1.48
CA SER A 62 13.73 -1.59 -1.85
C SER A 62 12.48 -2.01 -1.09
N SER A 63 11.71 -2.92 -1.67
CA SER A 63 10.59 -3.59 -1.00
C SER A 63 10.67 -5.09 -1.32
N SER A 64 10.21 -5.92 -0.39
CA SER A 64 10.00 -7.35 -0.62
C SER A 64 8.81 -7.61 -1.57
N THR A 65 7.94 -6.62 -1.71
CA THR A 65 6.78 -6.65 -2.60
C THR A 65 7.12 -6.08 -3.99
N GLY A 66 6.36 -6.47 -5.02
CA GLY A 66 6.50 -5.93 -6.37
C GLY A 66 6.08 -4.47 -6.53
N ILE A 67 5.64 -3.81 -5.46
CA ILE A 67 4.93 -2.51 -5.48
C ILE A 67 5.73 -1.37 -6.13
N LEU A 68 7.07 -1.42 -6.04
CA LEU A 68 7.94 -0.42 -6.66
C LEU A 68 7.94 -0.48 -8.19
N GLN A 69 7.52 -1.59 -8.79
CA GLN A 69 7.42 -1.76 -10.25
C GLN A 69 6.10 -1.20 -10.82
N GLU A 70 5.11 -0.96 -9.95
CA GLU A 70 3.76 -0.53 -10.33
C GLU A 70 3.64 0.99 -10.45
N ASN A 71 4.70 1.75 -10.16
CA ASN A 71 4.76 3.23 -10.19
C ASN A 71 3.73 3.92 -9.27
N VAL A 72 3.19 3.23 -8.27
CA VAL A 72 2.31 3.82 -7.24
C VAL A 72 3.09 4.50 -6.10
N ILE A 73 4.40 4.22 -6.02
CA ILE A 73 5.37 4.88 -5.15
C ILE A 73 6.33 5.71 -6.01
N ALA A 74 6.54 6.97 -5.64
CA ALA A 74 7.59 7.81 -6.19
C ALA A 74 8.65 8.08 -5.12
N PHE A 75 9.92 7.85 -5.48
CA PHE A 75 11.06 8.02 -4.59
C PHE A 75 12.13 8.89 -5.26
N ASP A 76 12.50 9.97 -4.60
CA ASP A 76 13.58 10.86 -5.02
C ASP A 76 14.92 10.37 -4.45
N THR A 77 15.78 9.86 -5.33
CA THR A 77 17.10 9.31 -4.96
C THR A 77 18.11 10.36 -4.50
N ILE A 78 17.81 11.65 -4.64
CA ILE A 78 18.65 12.77 -4.21
C ILE A 78 18.23 13.27 -2.83
N THR A 79 16.92 13.36 -2.56
CA THR A 79 16.40 13.92 -1.31
C THR A 79 15.94 12.87 -0.30
N GLY A 80 15.77 11.62 -0.74
CA GLY A 80 15.10 10.58 0.03
C GLY A 80 13.60 10.84 0.19
N HIS A 81 13.02 11.80 -0.53
CA HIS A 81 11.59 12.05 -0.46
C HIS A 81 10.81 10.85 -1.02
N PHE A 82 9.88 10.35 -0.22
CA PHE A 82 9.08 9.17 -0.49
C PHE A 82 7.61 9.58 -0.54
N SER A 83 6.90 9.25 -1.61
CA SER A 83 5.51 9.63 -1.80
C SER A 83 4.68 8.51 -2.43
N TRP A 84 3.39 8.52 -2.15
CA TRP A 84 2.42 7.54 -2.66
C TRP A 84 1.22 8.26 -3.27
N GLY A 85 0.67 7.66 -4.33
CA GLY A 85 -0.54 8.12 -5.00
C GLY A 85 -1.81 7.75 -4.26
N LYS A 86 -2.96 8.24 -4.75
CA LYS A 86 -4.27 7.76 -4.29
C LYS A 86 -4.49 6.30 -4.68
N ASP A 87 -3.86 5.86 -5.75
CA ASP A 87 -3.92 4.50 -6.28
C ASP A 87 -3.05 3.50 -5.54
N PHE A 88 -2.51 3.87 -4.37
CA PHE A 88 -1.78 2.95 -3.51
C PHE A 88 -2.72 1.82 -3.04
N PRO A 89 -2.38 0.54 -3.29
CA PRO A 89 -3.25 -0.60 -2.96
C PRO A 89 -3.39 -0.81 -1.45
N ILE A 90 -4.48 -1.49 -1.07
CA ILE A 90 -4.76 -1.89 0.32
C ILE A 90 -3.79 -3.00 0.70
N GLY A 91 -3.22 -2.91 1.91
CA GLY A 91 -2.31 -3.93 2.42
C GLY A 91 -1.23 -3.35 3.32
N ILE A 92 -0.24 -4.20 3.63
CA ILE A 92 0.93 -3.86 4.43
C ILE A 92 2.17 -4.00 3.55
N TYR A 93 2.98 -2.96 3.50
CA TYR A 93 4.15 -2.86 2.63
C TYR A 93 5.36 -2.42 3.42
N ASP A 94 6.39 -3.28 3.46
CA ASP A 94 7.68 -2.97 4.07
C ASP A 94 8.65 -2.43 3.01
N PHE A 95 9.35 -1.36 3.39
CA PHE A 95 10.35 -0.68 2.58
C PHE A 95 11.65 -0.53 3.37
N SER A 96 12.77 -0.83 2.73
CA SER A 96 14.10 -0.52 3.25
C SER A 96 14.67 0.66 2.47
N ILE A 97 14.87 1.79 3.15
CA ILE A 97 15.48 2.98 2.56
C ILE A 97 16.93 3.07 3.00
N THR A 98 17.84 3.08 2.03
CA THR A 98 19.28 3.10 2.28
C THR A 98 19.88 4.43 1.82
N ALA A 99 20.61 5.09 2.72
CA ALA A 99 21.48 6.20 2.38
C ALA A 99 22.93 5.71 2.26
N GLN A 100 23.62 6.07 1.19
CA GLN A 100 24.98 5.65 0.89
C GLN A 100 25.88 6.84 0.59
N SER A 101 27.02 6.94 1.27
CA SER A 101 28.10 7.88 0.95
C SER A 101 29.44 7.14 0.95
N GLY A 102 30.04 7.00 -0.24
CA GLY A 102 31.22 6.18 -0.46
C GLY A 102 30.96 4.70 -0.12
N VAL A 103 31.69 4.20 0.88
CA VAL A 103 31.58 2.81 1.37
C VAL A 103 30.67 2.67 2.60
N THR A 104 30.23 3.79 3.17
CA THR A 104 29.36 3.77 4.34
C THR A 104 27.91 3.77 3.89
N THR A 105 27.09 2.93 4.53
CA THR A 105 25.65 2.86 4.32
C THR A 105 24.92 2.89 5.67
N THR A 106 23.70 3.39 5.64
CA THR A 106 22.74 3.25 6.75
C THR A 106 21.36 2.98 6.15
N THR A 107 20.55 2.19 6.85
CA THR A 107 19.24 1.73 6.36
C THR A 107 18.18 2.00 7.42
N VAL A 108 17.02 2.47 6.99
CA VAL A 108 15.82 2.62 7.80
C VAL A 108 14.71 1.78 7.19
N GLU A 109 14.03 1.00 8.02
CA GLU A 109 12.84 0.26 7.61
C GLU A 109 11.60 1.14 7.85
N ILE A 110 10.70 1.15 6.87
CA ILE A 110 9.40 1.84 6.93
C ILE A 110 8.32 0.83 6.55
N THR A 111 7.28 0.74 7.36
CA THR A 111 6.07 -0.03 7.07
C THR A 111 4.92 0.93 6.77
N LEU A 112 4.33 0.79 5.58
CA LEU A 112 3.05 1.42 5.24
C LEU A 112 1.92 0.43 5.45
N THR A 113 0.89 0.83 6.19
CA THR A 113 -0.35 0.05 6.33
C THR A 113 -1.50 0.84 5.74
N ASN A 114 -2.00 0.43 4.58
CA ASN A 114 -3.10 1.11 3.90
C ASN A 114 -4.40 0.34 4.09
N THR A 115 -5.38 0.98 4.74
CA THR A 115 -6.65 0.36 5.10
C THR A 115 -7.81 1.08 4.43
N PHE A 116 -8.83 0.33 4.05
CA PHE A 116 -10.12 0.89 3.65
C PHE A 116 -11.05 0.87 4.86
N ILE A 117 -11.68 2.02 5.12
CA ILE A 117 -12.50 2.25 6.32
C ILE A 117 -13.97 2.27 5.96
N GLU A 118 -14.36 3.05 4.96
CA GLU A 118 -15.73 3.17 4.48
C GLU A 118 -15.75 3.72 3.05
N GLY A 119 -16.88 3.59 2.36
CA GLY A 119 -17.05 4.13 1.01
C GLY A 119 -18.48 4.03 0.52
N PHE A 120 -18.85 4.96 -0.36
CA PHE A 120 -20.10 4.92 -1.10
C PHE A 120 -19.79 4.67 -2.57
N PHE A 121 -20.53 3.75 -3.18
CA PHE A 121 -20.32 3.36 -4.56
C PHE A 121 -21.64 3.35 -5.33
N SER A 122 -21.61 3.85 -6.57
CA SER A 122 -22.71 3.71 -7.52
C SER A 122 -22.39 2.65 -8.56
N GLY A 123 -23.37 1.80 -8.86
CA GLY A 123 -23.19 0.74 -9.83
C GLY A 123 -24.32 -0.27 -9.83
N GLY A 124 -24.00 -1.52 -10.16
CA GLY A 124 -25.01 -2.54 -10.26
C GLY A 124 -24.51 -3.93 -10.60
N PHE A 125 -25.49 -4.78 -10.93
CA PHE A 125 -25.32 -6.21 -11.12
C PHE A 125 -25.68 -6.60 -12.55
N GLN A 126 -24.97 -7.61 -13.04
CA GLN A 126 -25.27 -8.25 -14.31
C GLN A 126 -25.30 -9.75 -14.11
N LYS A 127 -26.42 -10.37 -14.50
CA LYS A 127 -26.52 -11.83 -14.52
C LYS A 127 -25.68 -12.36 -15.69
N VAL A 128 -24.76 -13.27 -15.40
CA VAL A 128 -23.97 -13.96 -16.42
C VAL A 128 -24.00 -15.46 -16.19
N SER A 129 -24.07 -16.23 -17.27
CA SER A 129 -23.99 -17.70 -17.22
C SER A 129 -22.56 -18.18 -17.31
N ASP A 130 -21.68 -17.35 -17.87
CA ASP A 130 -20.24 -17.58 -18.02
C ASP A 130 -19.51 -16.32 -17.53
N PRO A 131 -18.63 -16.42 -16.51
CA PRO A 131 -17.87 -15.27 -16.01
C PRO A 131 -16.89 -14.68 -17.05
N ASP A 132 -16.55 -15.43 -18.10
CA ASP A 132 -15.65 -14.95 -19.16
C ASP A 132 -16.38 -14.07 -20.20
N GLU A 133 -17.72 -14.11 -20.25
CA GLU A 133 -18.55 -13.26 -21.10
C GLU A 133 -18.87 -11.90 -20.45
N ILE A 134 -17.83 -11.09 -20.24
CA ILE A 134 -17.98 -9.78 -19.61
C ILE A 134 -18.43 -8.75 -20.65
N ILE A 135 -19.75 -8.53 -20.76
CA ILE A 135 -20.31 -7.38 -21.46
C ILE A 135 -20.57 -6.28 -20.43
N LEU A 136 -19.60 -5.39 -20.18
CA LEU A 136 -19.75 -4.26 -19.24
C LEU A 136 -20.86 -3.31 -19.69
N THR A 137 -22.08 -3.55 -19.23
CA THR A 137 -23.15 -2.55 -19.25
C THR A 137 -23.30 -2.07 -17.82
N VAL A 138 -22.69 -0.93 -17.50
CA VAL A 138 -22.77 -0.36 -16.16
C VAL A 138 -24.20 0.13 -15.92
N PHE A 139 -24.92 -0.55 -15.03
CA PHE A 139 -26.22 -0.08 -14.56
C PHE A 139 -25.97 0.77 -13.31
N ASN A 140 -26.03 2.09 -13.38
CA ASN A 140 -26.03 2.96 -12.20
C ASN A 140 -27.44 2.95 -11.55
N ASP A 141 -27.88 1.78 -11.11
CA ASP A 141 -29.21 1.58 -10.50
C ASP A 141 -29.12 1.31 -8.99
N TYR A 142 -27.91 1.14 -8.45
CA TYR A 142 -27.67 0.85 -7.05
C TYR A 142 -26.68 1.83 -6.43
N GLY A 143 -26.95 2.22 -5.18
CA GLY A 143 -25.99 2.85 -4.27
C GLY A 143 -25.60 1.86 -3.19
N LEU A 144 -24.31 1.62 -3.00
CA LEU A 144 -23.72 0.70 -2.03
C LEU A 144 -22.88 1.49 -1.03
N GLN A 145 -23.30 1.49 0.24
CA GLN A 145 -22.55 2.08 1.34
C GLN A 145 -21.91 0.97 2.19
N LEU A 146 -20.59 1.05 2.32
CA LEU A 146 -19.79 0.28 3.25
C LEU A 146 -19.45 1.20 4.43
N ASN A 147 -19.85 0.84 5.64
CA ASN A 147 -19.67 1.67 6.84
C ASN A 147 -18.46 1.20 7.65
N GLU A 148 -17.81 2.10 8.39
CA GLU A 148 -16.65 1.81 9.25
C GLU A 148 -16.88 0.65 10.24
N ASN A 149 -18.11 0.48 10.73
CA ASN A 149 -18.46 -0.60 11.65
C ASN A 149 -18.59 -1.99 10.99
N GLY A 150 -18.22 -2.13 9.72
CA GLY A 150 -18.34 -3.37 8.94
C GLY A 150 -19.74 -3.64 8.40
N SER A 151 -20.72 -2.76 8.61
CA SER A 151 -22.08 -2.95 8.08
C SER A 151 -22.23 -2.43 6.66
N VAL A 152 -23.12 -3.09 5.90
CA VAL A 152 -23.47 -2.72 4.53
C VAL A 152 -24.92 -2.26 4.45
N SER A 153 -25.14 -1.18 3.72
CA SER A 153 -26.47 -0.79 3.23
C SER A 153 -26.41 -0.58 1.74
N MET A 154 -27.45 -1.03 1.04
CA MET A 154 -27.57 -0.84 -0.41
C MET A 154 -28.99 -0.43 -0.74
N GLU A 155 -29.12 0.56 -1.60
CA GLU A 155 -30.37 1.03 -2.14
C GLU A 155 -30.41 0.82 -3.65
N ARG A 156 -31.62 0.70 -4.20
CA ARG A 156 -31.85 0.64 -5.63
C ARG A 156 -32.65 1.85 -6.06
N TYR A 157 -32.08 2.69 -6.91
CA TYR A 157 -32.67 3.97 -7.31
C TYR A 157 -34.01 3.78 -8.03
N SER A 158 -34.15 2.75 -8.88
CA SER A 158 -35.41 2.43 -9.55
C SER A 158 -36.46 1.75 -8.65
N ASN A 159 -36.06 1.24 -7.47
CA ASN A 159 -36.96 0.59 -6.53
C ASN A 159 -36.54 0.87 -5.08
N PRO A 160 -37.00 1.99 -4.49
CA PRO A 160 -36.62 2.37 -3.13
C PRO A 160 -37.20 1.45 -2.05
N ALA A 161 -38.06 0.49 -2.42
CA ALA A 161 -38.54 -0.53 -1.49
C ALA A 161 -37.52 -1.65 -1.27
N LEU A 162 -36.43 -1.72 -2.06
CA LEU A 162 -35.34 -2.65 -1.79
C LEU A 162 -34.63 -2.23 -0.50
N ILE A 163 -34.59 -3.14 0.46
CA ILE A 163 -33.81 -2.99 1.68
C ILE A 163 -32.74 -4.08 1.65
N VAL A 164 -31.49 -3.66 1.78
CA VAL A 164 -30.33 -4.54 1.88
C VAL A 164 -29.62 -4.27 3.18
N SER A 165 -29.28 -5.35 3.90
CA SER A 165 -28.43 -5.29 5.08
C SER A 165 -27.43 -6.43 5.04
N GLY A 166 -26.20 -6.16 5.46
CA GLY A 166 -25.12 -7.13 5.40
C GLY A 166 -23.90 -6.71 6.19
N ASN A 167 -22.83 -7.46 6.04
CA ASN A 167 -21.52 -7.11 6.55
C ASN A 167 -20.49 -7.13 5.43
N TRP A 168 -19.39 -6.41 5.63
CA TRP A 168 -18.24 -6.42 4.74
C TRP A 168 -16.95 -6.60 5.52
N SER A 169 -15.94 -7.15 4.85
CA SER A 169 -14.59 -7.32 5.38
C SER A 169 -13.56 -7.28 4.24
N ILE A 170 -12.30 -7.06 4.61
CA ILE A 170 -11.15 -7.18 3.71
C ILE A 170 -10.32 -8.39 4.13
N THR A 171 -9.98 -9.23 3.17
CA THR A 171 -9.05 -10.35 3.39
C THR A 171 -7.61 -9.87 3.47
N ASP A 172 -6.71 -10.72 3.96
CA ASP A 172 -5.27 -10.44 4.03
C ASP A 172 -4.64 -10.13 2.65
N GLU A 173 -5.32 -10.49 1.56
CA GLU A 173 -4.90 -10.24 0.17
C GLU A 173 -5.52 -8.96 -0.41
N GLY A 174 -6.18 -8.13 0.41
CA GLY A 174 -6.84 -6.91 -0.05
C GLY A 174 -8.13 -7.14 -0.84
N THR A 175 -8.70 -8.37 -0.81
CA THR A 175 -9.99 -8.67 -1.44
C THR A 175 -11.12 -8.21 -0.54
N LEU A 176 -12.07 -7.46 -1.09
CA LEU A 176 -13.26 -7.03 -0.36
C LEU A 176 -14.36 -8.07 -0.52
N SER A 177 -14.88 -8.54 0.62
CA SER A 177 -15.96 -9.51 0.72
C SER A 177 -17.19 -8.86 1.35
N ILE A 178 -18.36 -9.13 0.80
CA ILE A 178 -19.65 -8.68 1.32
C ILE A 178 -20.61 -9.87 1.36
N ASP A 179 -21.29 -10.05 2.49
CA ASP A 179 -22.46 -10.89 2.61
C ASP A 179 -23.68 -10.01 2.93
N PHE A 180 -24.78 -10.20 2.22
CA PHE A 180 -25.99 -9.40 2.45
C PHE A 180 -27.28 -10.17 2.21
N ILE A 181 -28.35 -9.72 2.84
CA ILE A 181 -29.71 -10.22 2.65
C ILE A 181 -30.55 -9.09 2.09
N THR A 182 -31.45 -9.43 1.16
CA THR A 182 -32.44 -8.48 0.64
C THR A 182 -33.85 -8.89 1.04
N ASN A 183 -34.74 -7.91 1.14
CA ASN A 183 -36.17 -8.19 1.34
C ASN A 183 -36.86 -8.81 0.10
N LEU A 184 -36.23 -8.76 -1.08
CA LEU A 184 -36.77 -9.33 -2.32
C LEU A 184 -36.31 -10.77 -2.59
N SER A 185 -35.22 -11.21 -1.96
CA SER A 185 -34.68 -12.58 -2.11
C SER A 185 -35.42 -13.62 -1.28
N GLY A 186 -36.56 -13.28 -0.68
CA GLY A 186 -37.28 -14.19 0.23
C GLY A 186 -36.46 -14.55 1.48
N GLY A 187 -35.44 -13.75 1.82
CA GLY A 187 -34.53 -14.01 2.93
C GLY A 187 -33.27 -14.82 2.57
N GLU A 188 -33.05 -15.14 1.29
CA GLU A 188 -31.80 -15.78 0.87
C GLU A 188 -30.62 -14.79 0.94
N ILE A 189 -29.48 -15.28 1.46
CA ILE A 189 -28.22 -14.54 1.52
C ILE A 189 -27.60 -14.50 0.12
N THR A 190 -27.15 -13.33 -0.29
CA THR A 190 -26.31 -13.11 -1.46
C THR A 190 -24.91 -12.75 -1.01
N TYR A 191 -23.91 -13.33 -1.67
CA TYR A 191 -22.50 -13.05 -1.42
C TYR A 191 -21.92 -12.28 -2.59
N MET A 192 -21.11 -11.26 -2.32
CA MET A 192 -20.28 -10.54 -3.28
C MET A 192 -18.82 -10.69 -2.86
N ARG A 193 -17.96 -11.07 -3.81
CA ARG A 193 -16.51 -11.10 -3.59
C ARG A 193 -15.83 -10.43 -4.76
N GLY A 194 -14.98 -9.46 -4.47
CA GLY A 194 -14.32 -8.65 -5.49
C GLY A 194 -13.10 -7.93 -4.98
N SER A 195 -12.44 -7.19 -5.86
CA SER A 195 -11.30 -6.36 -5.51
C SER A 195 -11.67 -4.88 -5.60
N LEU A 196 -11.11 -4.10 -4.66
CA LEU A 196 -10.97 -2.66 -4.83
C LEU A 196 -9.75 -2.43 -5.71
N SER A 197 -9.94 -1.75 -6.82
CA SER A 197 -8.90 -1.40 -7.79
C SER A 197 -9.09 0.03 -8.25
N PHE A 198 -8.17 0.56 -9.06
CA PHE A 198 -8.34 1.85 -9.71
C PHE A 198 -8.59 1.64 -11.19
N ASP A 199 -9.54 2.38 -11.76
CA ASP A 199 -9.70 2.45 -13.20
C ASP A 199 -8.41 3.02 -13.84
N SER A 200 -7.95 2.42 -14.94
CA SER A 200 -6.69 2.81 -15.57
C SER A 200 -6.75 4.18 -16.26
N GLU A 201 -7.94 4.60 -16.71
CA GLU A 201 -8.14 5.86 -17.42
C GLU A 201 -8.42 7.00 -16.42
N ASP A 202 -9.42 6.80 -15.56
CA ASP A 202 -9.93 7.88 -14.70
C ASP A 202 -9.33 7.89 -13.29
N LYS A 203 -8.59 6.83 -12.90
CA LYS A 203 -8.02 6.67 -11.54
C LYS A 203 -9.08 6.80 -10.44
N GLU A 204 -10.30 6.41 -10.74
CA GLU A 204 -11.38 6.29 -9.77
C GLU A 204 -11.34 4.90 -9.12
N PRO A 205 -11.56 4.79 -7.80
CA PRO A 205 -11.69 3.49 -7.17
C PRO A 205 -12.91 2.73 -7.70
N LEU A 206 -12.69 1.47 -8.01
CA LEU A 206 -13.64 0.54 -8.56
C LEU A 206 -13.73 -0.69 -7.68
N PHE A 207 -14.95 -1.06 -7.29
CA PHE A 207 -15.26 -2.33 -6.69
C PHE A 207 -15.96 -3.24 -7.71
N ARG A 208 -15.30 -4.32 -8.12
CA ARG A 208 -15.86 -5.29 -9.08
C ARG A 208 -15.56 -6.72 -8.68
N GLY A 209 -16.42 -7.64 -9.10
CA GLY A 209 -16.25 -9.05 -8.77
C GLY A 209 -17.45 -9.90 -9.14
N LEU A 210 -17.59 -11.01 -8.41
CA LEU A 210 -18.60 -12.04 -8.62
C LEU A 210 -19.63 -12.01 -7.49
N TYR A 211 -20.87 -12.36 -7.81
CA TYR A 211 -21.88 -12.59 -6.78
C TYR A 211 -22.67 -13.89 -7.01
N GLY A 212 -23.15 -14.47 -5.92
CA GLY A 212 -23.84 -15.75 -5.92
C GLY A 212 -24.54 -16.06 -4.60
N THR A 213 -24.99 -17.30 -4.45
CA THR A 213 -25.84 -17.73 -3.31
C THR A 213 -25.16 -18.70 -2.34
N SER A 214 -23.92 -19.13 -2.62
CA SER A 214 -23.12 -19.92 -1.68
C SER A 214 -21.62 -19.68 -1.86
N LEU A 215 -20.87 -20.00 -0.81
CA LEU A 215 -19.41 -19.99 -0.78
C LEU A 215 -18.86 -21.41 -0.65
N ASN A 216 -17.73 -21.70 -1.29
CA ASN A 216 -16.97 -22.94 -1.10
C ASN A 216 -16.07 -22.89 0.15
N GLU A 217 -15.30 -23.95 0.40
CA GLU A 217 -14.36 -24.04 1.54
C GLU A 217 -13.28 -22.93 1.55
N ASN A 218 -12.96 -22.37 0.38
CA ASN A 218 -11.99 -21.27 0.20
C ASN A 218 -12.67 -19.88 0.21
N GLN A 219 -13.93 -19.81 0.65
CA GLN A 219 -14.74 -18.59 0.66
C GLN A 219 -15.02 -18.00 -0.74
N GLU A 220 -14.85 -18.78 -1.81
CA GLU A 220 -15.12 -18.31 -3.19
C GLU A 220 -16.58 -18.58 -3.57
N ILE A 221 -17.12 -17.80 -4.50
CA ILE A 221 -18.49 -17.97 -5.00
C ILE A 221 -18.63 -19.33 -5.69
N GLU A 222 -19.47 -20.22 -5.16
CA GLU A 222 -19.70 -21.56 -5.73
C GLU A 222 -20.93 -21.57 -6.66
N ASN A 223 -22.07 -21.05 -6.17
CA ASN A 223 -23.29 -20.90 -6.97
C ASN A 223 -23.34 -19.51 -7.62
N LEU A 224 -22.55 -19.33 -8.68
CA LEU A 224 -22.46 -18.08 -9.43
C LEU A 224 -23.83 -17.63 -9.97
N THR A 225 -24.17 -16.37 -9.68
CA THR A 225 -25.34 -15.70 -10.27
C THR A 225 -24.93 -14.65 -11.29
N GLY A 226 -23.81 -13.95 -11.05
CA GLY A 226 -23.26 -13.05 -12.05
C GLY A 226 -22.10 -12.20 -11.57
N ILE A 227 -21.92 -11.04 -12.20
CA ILE A 227 -20.89 -10.05 -11.88
C ILE A 227 -21.49 -8.76 -11.34
N PHE A 228 -20.68 -8.00 -10.62
CA PHE A 228 -21.02 -6.64 -10.19
C PHE A 228 -19.91 -5.65 -10.55
N TYR A 229 -20.29 -4.39 -10.65
CA TYR A 229 -19.40 -3.29 -10.95
C TYR A 229 -19.92 -2.03 -10.27
N PHE A 230 -19.09 -1.42 -9.40
CA PHE A 230 -19.42 -0.29 -8.55
C PHE A 230 -18.28 0.73 -8.55
N ILE A 231 -18.54 1.95 -9.02
CA ILE A 231 -17.60 3.08 -9.02
C ILE A 231 -17.79 3.85 -7.73
N TRP A 232 -16.70 4.29 -7.10
CA TRP A 232 -16.74 5.12 -5.90
C TRP A 232 -17.23 6.54 -6.24
N ASP A 233 -18.25 7.05 -5.52
CA ASP A 233 -18.71 8.46 -5.66
C ASP A 233 -18.08 9.43 -4.64
#